data_AF-A0A1V4YH41-F1
#
_entry.id   AF-A0A1V4YH41-F1
#
_cell.length_a   1.000
_cell.length_b   1.000
_cell.length_c   1.000
_cell.angle_alpha   90.00
_cell.angle_beta   90.00
_cell.angle_gamma   90.00
#
_symmetry.space_group_name_H-M   'P 1'
#
loop_
_entity.id
_entity.type
_entity.pdbx_description
1 polymer ?
#
loop_
_entity_poly.entity_id
_entity_poly.type
_entity_poly.pdbx_seq_one_letter_code
_entity_poly.pdbx_strand_id
1 'polypeptide(L)'
;MSSDKITSSACSCVPQPDKNQFITLTSKMQESEILATTSRSTLNDRLDHFFARVGVNRMGHIVKPGLYKLGNPTRDSQVFVSANYTLSFDALRCALAGTDCYILVLDTKGINVWCAAGKGTFGTDELVKRIMWSGLYNIVRHRTVIVPQLGAPGISAHEVQSRSGFKVEFGPVRATDLPEYLKTHKATPEMRRVHFALKDRLVLTPVELRHASLPTVVAAIALYLLAGSIAALAAITTVITGTVLFPALLPFIPTHDFSTKGLILGLLVAVPFATSFAADPAMPLLMKAIISLAFVLTIPAVTAYLALNFTGCTTFTSRTGVKKEIYRYVPVMALMAGSGTLLLIIFGAIRLMEMV
;
A
#
# COMPACT_ATOMS: atom_id res chain seq x y z
N MET A 1 -22.04 19.19 -59.98
CA MET A 1 -23.21 20.03 -59.64
C MET A 1 -24.23 19.09 -59.02
N SER A 2 -24.65 19.13 -57.77
CA SER A 2 -24.40 20.01 -56.63
C SER A 2 -24.30 19.11 -55.39
N SER A 3 -23.31 19.37 -54.54
CA SER A 3 -23.22 18.82 -53.19
C SER A 3 -24.00 19.76 -52.28
N ASP A 4 -24.97 19.26 -51.50
CA ASP A 4 -25.50 20.02 -50.37
C ASP A 4 -25.41 19.21 -49.08
N LYS A 5 -24.53 19.73 -48.22
CA LYS A 5 -24.22 19.28 -46.86
C LYS A 5 -25.41 19.58 -45.94
N ILE A 6 -25.78 18.57 -45.16
CA ILE A 6 -26.65 18.69 -44.00
C ILE A 6 -25.92 19.52 -42.93
N THR A 7 -26.56 20.63 -42.56
CA THR A 7 -26.29 21.46 -41.40
C THR A 7 -26.91 20.82 -40.16
N SER A 8 -26.12 20.58 -39.11
CA SER A 8 -26.62 20.63 -37.73
C SER A 8 -25.47 20.90 -36.76
N SER A 9 -25.42 22.14 -36.31
CA SER A 9 -24.69 22.61 -35.14
C SER A 9 -25.32 22.08 -33.86
N ALA A 10 -24.49 21.76 -32.86
CA ALA A 10 -24.69 22.15 -31.45
C ALA A 10 -23.57 21.53 -30.59
N CYS A 11 -22.51 22.30 -30.36
CA CYS A 11 -21.64 22.13 -29.20
C CYS A 11 -22.46 22.49 -27.95
N SER A 12 -22.73 21.51 -27.09
CA SER A 12 -23.29 21.75 -25.76
C SER A 12 -22.18 22.26 -24.83
N CYS A 13 -22.19 23.57 -24.57
CA CYS A 13 -21.37 24.22 -23.56
C CYS A 13 -21.83 23.77 -22.16
N VAL A 14 -20.94 23.14 -21.40
CA VAL A 14 -21.12 22.93 -19.95
C VAL A 14 -21.10 24.30 -19.26
N PRO A 15 -22.04 24.65 -18.36
CA PRO A 15 -22.02 25.93 -17.68
C PRO A 15 -20.79 25.99 -16.75
N GLN A 16 -19.97 27.03 -16.87
CA GLN A 16 -18.95 27.30 -15.87
C GLN A 16 -19.62 27.74 -14.57
N PRO A 17 -19.17 27.25 -13.40
CA PRO A 17 -19.74 27.65 -12.12
C PRO A 17 -19.45 29.14 -11.86
N ASP A 18 -20.50 29.86 -11.46
CA ASP A 18 -20.50 31.30 -11.22
C ASP A 18 -19.59 31.64 -10.02
N LYS A 19 -18.55 32.45 -10.27
CA LYS A 19 -17.57 32.89 -9.26
C LYS A 19 -18.22 33.64 -8.09
N ASN A 20 -19.38 34.27 -8.31
CA ASN A 20 -20.06 35.06 -7.28
C ASN A 20 -20.83 34.20 -6.26
N GLN A 21 -21.35 33.04 -6.65
CA GLN A 21 -21.89 32.06 -5.69
C GLN A 21 -20.76 31.47 -4.82
N PHE A 22 -19.56 31.33 -5.38
CA PHE A 22 -18.38 30.83 -4.69
C PHE A 22 -17.90 31.74 -3.55
N ILE A 23 -17.90 33.07 -3.75
CA ILE A 23 -17.50 34.06 -2.74
C ILE A 23 -18.54 34.19 -1.61
N THR A 24 -19.81 33.94 -1.92
CA THR A 24 -20.90 34.06 -0.93
C THR A 24 -20.98 32.83 -0.02
N LEU A 25 -20.58 31.66 -0.51
CA LEU A 25 -20.52 30.43 0.30
C LEU A 25 -19.35 30.45 1.30
N THR A 26 -18.21 31.06 0.95
CA THR A 26 -17.04 31.14 1.84
C THR A 26 -17.22 32.09 3.02
N SER A 27 -18.09 33.11 2.92
CA SER A 27 -18.28 34.08 4.02
C SER A 27 -19.12 33.54 5.20
N LYS A 28 -19.81 32.40 5.02
CA LYS A 28 -20.61 31.74 6.08
C LYS A 28 -19.91 30.52 6.69
N MET A 29 -18.73 30.15 6.21
CA MET A 29 -17.98 29.02 6.76
C MET A 29 -17.17 29.47 7.96
N GLN A 30 -17.54 28.97 9.14
CA GLN A 30 -16.78 29.15 10.37
C GLN A 30 -15.33 28.70 10.13
N GLU A 31 -14.37 29.62 10.28
CA GLU A 31 -12.95 29.32 10.12
C GLU A 31 -12.59 28.13 11.02
N SER A 32 -12.11 27.04 10.41
CA SER A 32 -11.73 25.87 11.19
C SER A 32 -10.59 26.22 12.15
N GLU A 33 -10.68 25.79 13.40
CA GLU A 33 -9.62 25.94 14.40
C GLU A 33 -8.26 25.48 13.84
N ILE A 34 -7.25 26.35 13.90
CA ILE A 34 -5.87 26.03 13.51
C ILE A 34 -5.25 25.22 14.64
N LEU A 35 -4.96 23.96 14.37
CA LEU A 35 -4.39 23.02 15.33
C LEU A 35 -2.89 23.26 15.50
N ALA A 36 -2.33 22.98 16.68
CA ALA A 36 -0.88 23.06 16.90
C ALA A 36 -0.22 21.69 16.75
N THR A 37 0.99 21.63 16.19
CA THR A 37 1.83 20.43 16.17
C THR A 37 3.29 20.77 16.44
N THR A 38 4.11 19.75 16.71
CA THR A 38 5.55 19.90 16.94
C THR A 38 6.35 18.98 16.01
N SER A 39 7.61 19.34 15.76
CA SER A 39 8.51 18.54 14.92
C SER A 39 9.17 17.38 15.67
N ARG A 40 9.04 17.31 16.99
CA ARG A 40 9.66 16.26 17.81
C ARG A 40 8.83 14.99 17.78
N SER A 41 9.48 13.87 17.48
CA SER A 41 8.87 12.54 17.64
C SER A 41 8.88 12.17 19.13
N THR A 42 7.69 11.91 19.67
CA THR A 42 7.48 11.42 21.03
C THR A 42 7.57 9.89 21.08
N LEU A 43 7.67 9.32 22.29
CA LEU A 43 7.61 7.86 22.46
C LEU A 43 6.24 7.30 22.02
N ASN A 44 5.16 8.03 22.28
CA ASN A 44 3.82 7.63 21.85
C ASN A 44 3.72 7.55 20.32
N ASP A 45 4.35 8.48 19.59
CA ASP A 45 4.39 8.43 18.13
C ASP A 45 5.13 7.18 17.65
N ARG A 46 6.26 6.84 18.29
CA ARG A 46 7.03 5.64 17.94
C ARG A 46 6.25 4.35 18.23
N LEU A 47 5.52 4.32 19.35
CA LEU A 47 4.64 3.20 19.70
C LEU A 47 3.48 3.08 18.71
N ASP A 48 2.86 4.19 18.32
CA ASP A 48 1.83 4.22 17.29
C ASP A 48 2.35 3.67 15.96
N HIS A 49 3.56 4.09 15.54
CA HIS A 49 4.20 3.58 14.34
C HIS A 49 4.46 2.08 14.43
N PHE A 50 4.94 1.61 15.59
CA PHE A 50 5.15 0.19 15.83
C PHE A 50 3.83 -0.60 15.70
N PHE A 51 2.76 -0.16 16.36
CA PHE A 51 1.44 -0.80 16.29
C PHE A 51 0.87 -0.82 14.87
N ALA A 52 1.07 0.25 14.10
CA ALA A 52 0.70 0.29 12.70
C ALA A 52 1.45 -0.75 11.85
N ARG A 53 2.75 -0.97 12.13
CA ARG A 53 3.57 -1.97 11.41
C ARG A 53 3.23 -3.40 11.80
N VAL A 54 2.79 -3.65 13.03
CA VAL A 54 2.37 -4.99 13.47
C VAL A 54 0.87 -5.24 13.27
N GLY A 55 0.11 -4.28 12.73
CA GLY A 55 -1.31 -4.44 12.40
C GLY A 55 -2.27 -4.34 13.59
N VAL A 56 -1.86 -3.74 14.71
CA VAL A 56 -2.72 -3.51 15.88
C VAL A 56 -3.50 -2.22 15.67
N ASN A 57 -4.83 -2.23 15.85
CA ASN A 57 -5.69 -1.04 15.65
C ASN A 57 -5.49 -0.36 14.28
N ARG A 58 -5.51 -1.16 13.20
CA ARG A 58 -5.19 -0.72 11.83
C ARG A 58 -5.95 0.54 11.36
N MET A 59 -7.18 0.75 11.86
CA MET A 59 -8.02 1.89 11.50
C MET A 59 -7.85 3.10 12.42
N GLY A 60 -7.11 2.98 13.52
CA GLY A 60 -6.97 4.02 14.54
C GLY A 60 -5.75 4.93 14.37
N HIS A 61 -4.85 4.64 13.44
CA HIS A 61 -3.63 5.43 13.18
C HIS A 61 -3.93 6.70 12.36
N ILE A 62 -4.76 7.58 12.92
CA ILE A 62 -5.35 8.73 12.23
C ILE A 62 -5.09 10.03 13.00
N VAL A 63 -4.72 11.07 12.26
CA VAL A 63 -4.66 12.46 12.74
C VAL A 63 -5.93 13.21 12.32
N LYS A 64 -6.42 14.16 13.11
CA LYS A 64 -7.61 14.95 12.74
C LYS A 64 -7.33 15.72 11.43
N PRO A 65 -8.12 15.55 10.36
CA PRO A 65 -7.95 16.36 9.15
C PRO A 65 -8.20 17.84 9.42
N GLY A 66 -7.35 18.71 8.88
CA GLY A 66 -7.40 20.15 9.16
C GLY A 66 -6.07 20.85 8.93
N LEU A 67 -6.01 22.12 9.30
CA LEU A 67 -4.80 22.93 9.18
C LEU A 67 -4.04 22.93 10.52
N TYR A 68 -2.76 22.60 10.45
CA TYR A 68 -1.85 22.60 11.59
C TYR A 68 -0.80 23.69 11.43
N LYS A 69 -0.46 24.37 12.51
CA LYS A 69 0.75 25.20 12.62
C LYS A 69 1.90 24.40 13.21
N LEU A 70 3.07 24.50 12.60
CA LEU A 70 4.34 24.00 13.12
C LEU A 70 5.22 25.21 13.44
N GLY A 71 5.64 25.33 14.71
CA GLY A 71 6.38 26.49 15.18
C GLY A 71 5.49 27.74 15.24
N ASN A 72 6.02 28.89 14.80
CA ASN A 72 5.36 30.19 14.80
C ASN A 72 5.19 30.73 13.36
N PRO A 73 4.37 30.08 12.52
CA PRO A 73 4.24 30.47 11.12
C PRO A 73 3.60 31.86 10.98
N THR A 74 4.10 32.61 10.00
CA THR A 74 3.58 33.92 9.60
C THR A 74 2.69 33.79 8.37
N ARG A 75 2.17 34.90 7.84
CA ARG A 75 1.39 34.88 6.59
C ARG A 75 2.22 34.55 5.35
N ASP A 76 3.54 34.56 5.46
CA ASP A 76 4.47 34.25 4.38
C ASP A 76 5.09 32.84 4.52
N SER A 77 4.75 32.13 5.60
CA SER A 77 5.17 30.75 5.84
C SER A 77 4.51 29.77 4.87
N GLN A 78 5.29 28.79 4.43
CA GLN A 78 4.87 27.82 3.43
C GLN A 78 3.80 26.86 3.95
N VAL A 79 3.01 26.30 3.02
CA VAL A 79 1.94 25.34 3.31
C VAL A 79 2.31 23.99 2.70
N PHE A 80 2.47 22.98 3.54
CA PHE A 80 2.71 21.59 3.12
C PHE A 80 1.44 20.77 3.23
N VAL A 81 1.23 19.82 2.33
CA VAL A 81 0.06 18.93 2.34
C VAL A 81 0.45 17.53 2.77
N SER A 82 -0.33 16.91 3.65
CA SER A 82 -0.14 15.51 4.05
C SER A 82 -1.44 14.73 4.10
N ALA A 83 -1.32 13.41 4.16
CA ALA A 83 -2.40 12.49 4.46
C ALA A 83 -2.67 12.46 5.97
N ASN A 84 -3.89 12.09 6.39
CA ASN A 84 -4.23 11.94 7.80
C ASN A 84 -3.77 10.62 8.44
N TYR A 85 -2.92 9.86 7.77
CA TYR A 85 -2.24 8.70 8.35
C TYR A 85 -1.09 9.16 9.25
N THR A 86 -1.04 8.72 10.50
CA THR A 86 -0.07 9.20 11.51
C THR A 86 1.37 9.12 11.02
N LEU A 87 1.80 8.02 10.41
CA LEU A 87 3.17 7.87 9.89
C LEU A 87 3.47 8.86 8.75
N SER A 88 2.49 9.22 7.91
CA SER A 88 2.68 10.22 6.84
C SER A 88 2.76 11.63 7.41
N PHE A 89 1.91 11.95 8.37
CA PHE A 89 1.92 13.22 9.08
C PHE A 89 3.22 13.42 9.87
N ASP A 90 3.63 12.40 10.61
CA ASP A 90 4.83 12.42 11.44
C ASP A 90 6.10 12.53 10.62
N ALA A 91 6.19 11.78 9.51
CA ALA A 91 7.33 11.89 8.60
C ALA A 91 7.49 13.32 8.07
N LEU A 92 6.39 14.00 7.76
CA LEU A 92 6.42 15.39 7.28
C LEU A 92 6.83 16.37 8.39
N ARG A 93 6.14 16.38 9.53
CA ARG A 93 6.43 17.35 10.60
C ARG A 93 7.83 17.17 11.19
N CYS A 94 8.35 15.94 11.24
CA CYS A 94 9.72 15.68 11.72
C CYS A 94 10.77 16.21 10.74
N ALA A 95 10.52 16.06 9.43
CA ALA A 95 11.45 16.55 8.41
C ALA A 95 11.50 18.09 8.32
N LEU A 96 10.46 18.77 8.80
CA LEU A 96 10.35 20.22 8.86
C LEU A 96 10.82 20.79 10.21
N ALA A 97 11.64 20.05 10.97
CA ALA A 97 12.20 20.55 12.22
C ALA A 97 12.97 21.86 12.01
N GLY A 98 12.65 22.88 12.82
CA GLY A 98 13.23 24.21 12.70
C GLY A 98 12.61 25.09 11.60
N THR A 99 11.54 24.64 10.94
CA THR A 99 10.82 25.42 9.93
C THR A 99 9.44 25.84 10.44
N ASP A 100 9.17 27.15 10.43
CA ASP A 100 7.85 27.70 10.74
C ASP A 100 6.93 27.59 9.52
N CYS A 101 5.94 26.71 9.58
CA CYS A 101 5.08 26.39 8.44
C CYS A 101 3.67 25.94 8.84
N TYR A 102 2.80 25.87 7.83
CA TYR A 102 1.49 25.25 7.95
C TYR A 102 1.49 23.86 7.31
N ILE A 103 0.77 22.93 7.91
CA ILE A 103 0.54 21.58 7.38
C ILE A 103 -0.96 21.39 7.20
N LEU A 104 -1.41 21.31 5.95
CA LEU A 104 -2.79 20.99 5.58
C LEU A 104 -2.95 19.47 5.46
N VAL A 105 -3.67 18.89 6.41
CA VAL A 105 -3.91 17.44 6.49
C VAL A 105 -5.23 17.08 5.80
N LEU A 106 -5.14 16.31 4.73
CA LEU A 106 -6.30 15.81 3.97
C LEU A 106 -6.92 14.58 4.64
N ASP A 107 -8.23 14.40 4.51
CA ASP A 107 -8.91 13.20 5.02
C ASP A 107 -8.75 12.02 4.06
N THR A 108 -7.69 11.25 4.28
CA THR A 108 -7.38 10.04 3.51
C THR A 108 -7.85 8.77 4.19
N LYS A 109 -8.74 8.85 5.19
CA LYS A 109 -9.25 7.70 5.95
C LYS A 109 -8.14 6.83 6.58
N GLY A 110 -7.05 7.47 7.04
CA GLY A 110 -5.91 6.75 7.64
C GLY A 110 -5.05 6.02 6.62
N ILE A 111 -5.11 6.39 5.34
CA ILE A 111 -4.30 5.79 4.27
C ILE A 111 -3.15 6.74 3.93
N ASN A 112 -1.93 6.19 3.77
CA ASN A 112 -0.75 6.96 3.37
C ASN A 112 -0.96 7.71 2.04
N VAL A 113 -0.12 8.72 1.77
CA VAL A 113 -0.21 9.58 0.58
C VAL A 113 -0.31 8.80 -0.73
N TRP A 114 0.59 7.85 -0.97
CA TRP A 114 0.68 7.18 -2.28
C TRP A 114 -0.53 6.27 -2.54
N CYS A 115 -0.90 5.44 -1.57
CA CYS A 115 -2.07 4.58 -1.68
C CYS A 115 -3.37 5.39 -1.75
N ALA A 116 -3.46 6.49 -0.99
CA ALA A 116 -4.61 7.37 -1.00
C ALA A 116 -4.76 8.14 -2.32
N ALA A 117 -3.64 8.52 -2.96
CA ALA A 117 -3.65 9.16 -4.27
C ALA A 117 -4.16 8.19 -5.34
N GLY A 118 -3.67 6.94 -5.34
CA GLY A 118 -4.17 5.91 -6.25
C GLY A 118 -5.64 5.52 -6.02
N LYS A 119 -6.18 5.75 -4.82
CA LYS A 119 -7.60 5.56 -4.50
C LYS A 119 -8.47 6.80 -4.75
N GLY A 120 -7.86 7.98 -4.91
CA GLY A 120 -8.54 9.27 -5.07
C GLY A 120 -8.88 10.02 -3.78
N THR A 121 -8.64 9.44 -2.59
CA THR A 121 -8.90 10.12 -1.30
C THR A 121 -7.85 11.17 -0.96
N PHE A 122 -6.61 11.02 -1.46
CA PHE A 122 -5.65 12.11 -1.54
C PHE A 122 -5.74 12.69 -2.95
N GLY A 123 -6.79 13.47 -3.20
CA GLY A 123 -7.15 13.92 -4.54
C GLY A 123 -7.52 15.39 -4.64
N THR A 124 -7.73 15.87 -5.87
CA THR A 124 -8.07 17.26 -6.18
C THR A 124 -9.25 17.76 -5.34
N ASP A 125 -10.35 17.00 -5.29
CA ASP A 125 -11.56 17.40 -4.58
C ASP A 125 -11.32 17.64 -3.09
N GLU A 126 -10.65 16.69 -2.44
CA GLU A 126 -10.36 16.78 -1.01
C GLU A 126 -9.38 17.92 -0.71
N LEU A 127 -8.37 18.13 -1.57
CA LEU A 127 -7.43 19.24 -1.42
C LEU A 127 -8.14 20.60 -1.53
N VAL A 128 -8.94 20.80 -2.58
CA VAL A 128 -9.71 22.03 -2.80
C VAL A 128 -10.68 22.27 -1.64
N LYS A 129 -11.40 21.23 -1.22
CA LYS A 129 -12.30 21.28 -0.07
C LYS A 129 -11.57 21.71 1.20
N ARG A 130 -10.39 21.15 1.48
CA ARG A 130 -9.60 21.48 2.68
C ARG A 130 -9.05 22.90 2.65
N ILE A 131 -8.59 23.38 1.49
CA ILE A 131 -8.17 24.78 1.31
C ILE A 131 -9.30 25.76 1.66
N MET A 132 -10.52 25.47 1.18
CA MET A 132 -11.70 26.31 1.45
C MET A 132 -12.12 26.22 2.92
N TRP A 133 -12.27 25.00 3.45
CA TRP A 133 -12.72 24.76 4.81
C TRP A 133 -11.76 25.32 5.86
N SER A 134 -10.46 25.30 5.58
CA SER A 134 -9.47 25.85 6.50
C SER A 134 -9.33 27.37 6.44
N GLY A 135 -10.06 28.05 5.54
CA GLY A 135 -9.89 29.50 5.37
C GLY A 135 -8.49 29.89 4.90
N LEU A 136 -7.77 29.01 4.18
CA LEU A 136 -6.33 29.20 3.92
C LEU A 136 -6.02 30.53 3.20
N TYR A 137 -6.98 31.04 2.45
CA TYR A 137 -6.93 32.32 1.75
C TYR A 137 -6.74 33.54 2.68
N ASN A 138 -7.24 33.46 3.93
CA ASN A 138 -7.09 34.50 4.95
C ASN A 138 -5.82 34.33 5.79
N ILE A 139 -5.25 33.12 5.80
CA ILE A 139 -4.15 32.74 6.68
C ILE A 139 -2.80 33.05 6.05
N VAL A 140 -2.62 32.72 4.77
CA VAL A 140 -1.39 33.01 4.01
C VAL A 140 -1.61 34.05 2.92
N ARG A 141 -0.60 34.89 2.66
CA ARG A 141 -0.63 35.92 1.60
C ARG A 141 -0.40 35.32 0.21
N HIS A 142 0.47 34.31 0.12
CA HIS A 142 0.75 33.61 -1.12
C HIS A 142 -0.38 32.63 -1.48
N ARG A 143 -0.31 32.05 -2.67
CA ARG A 143 -1.29 31.08 -3.19
C ARG A 143 -0.58 29.84 -3.71
N THR A 144 0.22 29.21 -2.85
CA THR A 144 1.00 28.02 -3.20
C THR A 144 0.90 26.98 -2.09
N VAL A 145 0.68 25.72 -2.47
CA VAL A 145 0.74 24.56 -1.56
C VAL A 145 1.74 23.54 -2.09
N ILE A 146 2.55 22.99 -1.19
CA ILE A 146 3.55 21.96 -1.52
C ILE A 146 2.96 20.59 -1.21
N VAL A 147 2.86 19.75 -2.24
CA VAL A 147 2.27 18.42 -2.19
C VAL A 147 3.37 17.36 -2.41
N PRO A 148 3.35 16.21 -1.73
CA PRO A 148 4.35 15.16 -1.96
C PRO A 148 4.30 14.62 -3.40
N GLN A 149 5.45 14.23 -3.96
CA GLN A 149 5.54 13.77 -5.35
C GLN A 149 4.58 12.61 -5.67
N LEU A 150 4.43 11.67 -4.74
CA LEU A 150 3.57 10.49 -4.89
C LEU A 150 2.07 10.79 -4.77
N GLY A 151 1.70 12.05 -4.50
CA GLY A 151 0.32 12.54 -4.59
C GLY A 151 -0.13 12.87 -6.02
N ALA A 152 0.79 12.98 -6.97
CA ALA A 152 0.51 13.39 -8.35
C ALA A 152 -0.57 12.54 -9.06
N PRO A 153 -0.67 11.20 -8.87
CA PRO A 153 -1.72 10.41 -9.51
C PRO A 153 -3.15 10.80 -9.09
N GLY A 154 -3.33 11.43 -7.92
CA GLY A 154 -4.65 11.84 -7.42
C GLY A 154 -4.96 13.33 -7.58
N ILE A 155 -3.95 14.17 -7.82
CA ILE A 155 -4.09 15.63 -7.81
C ILE A 155 -3.80 16.23 -9.18
N SER A 156 -4.81 16.90 -9.73
CA SER A 156 -4.68 17.74 -10.93
C SER A 156 -4.33 19.17 -10.53
N ALA A 157 -3.06 19.55 -10.69
CA ALA A 157 -2.58 20.90 -10.32
C ALA A 157 -3.35 22.03 -11.01
N HIS A 158 -3.71 21.85 -12.29
CA HIS A 158 -4.49 22.82 -13.05
C HIS A 158 -5.91 22.99 -12.48
N GLU A 159 -6.54 21.89 -12.08
CA GLU A 159 -7.89 21.91 -11.52
C GLU A 159 -7.91 22.48 -10.09
N VAL A 160 -6.88 22.20 -9.27
CA VAL A 160 -6.71 22.87 -7.98
C VAL A 160 -6.56 24.38 -8.18
N GLN A 161 -5.73 24.81 -9.13
CA GLN A 161 -5.53 26.22 -9.43
C GLN A 161 -6.84 26.89 -9.90
N SER A 162 -7.60 26.24 -10.78
CA SER A 162 -8.84 26.83 -11.31
C SER A 162 -9.95 26.94 -10.26
N ARG A 163 -10.05 25.96 -9.35
CA ARG A 163 -11.12 25.89 -8.33
C ARG A 163 -10.79 26.63 -7.03
N SER A 164 -9.52 26.66 -6.63
CA SER A 164 -9.10 27.24 -5.34
C SER A 164 -8.24 28.49 -5.47
N GLY A 165 -7.69 28.77 -6.66
CA GLY A 165 -6.70 29.83 -6.85
C GLY A 165 -5.30 29.51 -6.33
N PHE A 166 -5.09 28.35 -5.68
CA PHE A 166 -3.78 27.91 -5.20
C PHE A 166 -3.02 27.08 -6.24
N LYS A 167 -1.76 27.42 -6.42
CA LYS A 167 -0.79 26.69 -7.21
C LYS A 167 -0.30 25.47 -6.43
N VAL A 168 -0.27 24.32 -7.08
CA VAL A 168 0.33 23.11 -6.52
C VAL A 168 1.78 23.02 -6.96
N GLU A 169 2.69 22.90 -6.00
CA GLU A 169 4.08 22.54 -6.21
C GLU A 169 4.33 21.12 -5.73
N PHE A 170 4.85 20.28 -6.61
CA PHE A 170 5.22 18.91 -6.23
C PHE A 170 6.61 18.92 -5.59
N GLY A 171 6.64 18.61 -4.29
CA GLY A 171 7.85 18.39 -3.51
C GLY A 171 8.47 17.01 -3.77
N PRO A 172 9.44 16.60 -2.96
CA PRO A 172 10.13 15.32 -3.10
C PRO A 172 9.24 14.11 -2.74
N VAL A 173 9.72 12.91 -3.07
CA VAL A 173 9.13 11.63 -2.64
C VAL A 173 9.33 11.42 -1.14
N ARG A 174 10.54 11.68 -0.63
CA ARG A 174 10.89 11.50 0.79
C ARG A 174 10.84 12.85 1.50
N ALA A 175 10.17 12.89 2.65
CA ALA A 175 10.08 14.10 3.46
C ALA A 175 11.47 14.60 3.90
N THR A 176 12.43 13.70 4.12
CA THR A 176 13.82 14.03 4.50
C THR A 176 14.55 14.91 3.48
N ASP A 177 14.10 14.93 2.23
CA ASP A 177 14.71 15.74 1.17
C ASP A 177 14.12 17.16 1.13
N LEU A 178 13.10 17.46 1.93
CA LEU A 178 12.44 18.77 1.96
C LEU A 178 13.41 19.91 2.26
N PRO A 179 14.32 19.84 3.26
CA PRO A 179 15.24 20.95 3.54
C PRO A 179 16.09 21.36 2.34
N GLU A 180 16.52 20.40 1.52
CA GLU A 180 17.30 20.67 0.31
C GLU A 180 16.41 21.16 -0.83
N TYR A 181 15.23 20.54 -1.01
CA TYR A 181 14.24 20.98 -1.99
C TYR A 181 13.84 22.45 -1.79
N LEU A 182 13.66 22.89 -0.54
CA LEU A 182 13.23 24.24 -0.19
C LEU A 182 14.25 25.34 -0.58
N LYS A 183 15.51 24.99 -0.80
CA LYS A 183 16.52 25.97 -1.28
C LYS A 183 16.29 26.37 -2.73
N THR A 184 15.68 25.49 -3.54
CA THR A 184 15.59 25.67 -4.99
C THR A 184 14.16 25.57 -5.54
N HIS A 185 13.23 25.04 -4.75
CA HIS A 185 11.87 24.67 -5.16
C HIS A 185 11.82 23.76 -6.41
N LYS A 186 12.91 23.04 -6.67
CA LYS A 186 13.04 22.12 -7.81
C LYS A 186 13.49 20.76 -7.31
N ALA A 187 12.60 19.77 -7.37
CA ALA A 187 12.98 18.40 -7.06
C ALA A 187 14.04 17.91 -8.06
N THR A 188 15.13 17.34 -7.55
CA THR A 188 16.16 16.70 -8.39
C THR A 188 15.64 15.35 -8.92
N PRO A 189 16.28 14.75 -9.93
CA PRO A 189 15.92 13.41 -10.39
C PRO A 189 15.92 12.35 -9.27
N GLU A 190 16.87 12.43 -8.32
CA GLU A 190 16.94 11.49 -7.20
C GLU A 190 15.78 11.67 -6.21
N MET A 191 15.40 12.92 -5.90
CA MET A 191 14.24 13.23 -5.06
C MET A 191 12.90 12.72 -5.62
N ARG A 192 12.85 12.38 -6.92
CA ARG A 192 11.68 11.84 -7.60
C ARG A 192 11.64 10.30 -7.64
N ARG A 193 12.69 9.61 -7.20
CA ARG A 193 12.81 8.16 -7.28
C ARG A 193 12.44 7.45 -5.96
N VAL A 194 11.88 6.26 -6.09
CA VAL A 194 11.68 5.30 -5.00
C VAL A 194 12.57 4.09 -5.28
N HIS A 195 13.48 3.75 -4.36
CA HIS A 195 14.46 2.69 -4.57
C HIS A 195 14.08 1.33 -3.98
N PHE A 196 13.00 1.24 -3.18
CA PHE A 196 12.54 0.03 -2.48
C PHE A 196 13.70 -0.88 -2.04
N ALA A 197 14.55 -0.39 -1.13
CA ALA A 197 15.63 -1.19 -0.58
C ALA A 197 15.07 -2.39 0.22
N LEU A 198 15.93 -3.34 0.60
CA LEU A 198 15.52 -4.52 1.38
C LEU A 198 14.66 -4.14 2.61
N LYS A 199 15.08 -3.10 3.33
CA LYS A 199 14.33 -2.55 4.48
C LYS A 199 12.92 -2.11 4.09
N ASP A 200 12.76 -1.35 3.01
CA ASP A 200 11.44 -0.87 2.57
C ASP A 200 10.50 -2.02 2.20
N ARG A 201 11.02 -3.14 1.69
CA ARG A 201 10.21 -4.32 1.33
C ARG A 201 9.81 -5.16 2.54
N LEU A 202 10.71 -5.30 3.52
CA LEU A 202 10.46 -6.07 4.75
C LEU A 202 9.60 -5.32 5.77
N VAL A 203 9.39 -4.02 5.59
CA VAL A 203 8.58 -3.20 6.48
C VAL A 203 7.11 -3.68 6.59
N LEU A 204 6.59 -4.39 5.58
CA LEU A 204 5.24 -4.96 5.60
C LEU A 204 5.18 -6.36 6.24
N THR A 205 6.30 -7.07 6.35
CA THR A 205 6.38 -8.44 6.86
C THR A 205 5.72 -8.65 8.24
N PRO A 206 5.85 -7.76 9.24
CA PRO A 206 5.27 -8.03 10.56
C PRO A 206 3.73 -8.11 10.57
N VAL A 207 3.05 -7.25 9.81
CA VAL A 207 1.59 -7.28 9.70
C VAL A 207 1.11 -8.50 8.89
N GLU A 208 1.84 -8.88 7.83
CA GLU A 208 1.51 -10.09 7.05
C GLU A 208 1.69 -11.36 7.89
N LEU A 209 2.76 -11.44 8.69
CA LEU A 209 2.96 -12.54 9.64
C LEU A 209 1.84 -12.61 10.68
N ARG A 210 1.39 -11.46 11.21
CA ARG A 210 0.25 -11.44 12.14
C ARG A 210 -1.01 -12.01 11.46
N HIS A 211 -1.35 -11.56 10.25
CA HIS A 211 -2.52 -12.06 9.54
C HIS A 211 -2.43 -13.55 9.21
N ALA A 212 -1.23 -14.03 8.86
CA ALA A 212 -1.01 -15.44 8.53
C ALA A 212 -0.89 -16.35 9.76
N SER A 213 -0.60 -15.80 10.95
CA SER A 213 -0.27 -16.58 12.16
C SER A 213 -1.32 -17.63 12.55
N LEU A 214 -2.58 -17.23 12.75
CA LEU A 214 -3.65 -18.14 13.17
C LEU A 214 -3.94 -19.22 12.11
N PRO A 215 -4.15 -18.90 10.81
CA PRO A 215 -4.26 -19.91 9.77
C PRO A 215 -3.08 -20.88 9.73
N THR A 216 -1.86 -20.38 9.94
CA THR A 216 -0.64 -21.21 9.94
C THR A 216 -0.61 -22.17 11.12
N VAL A 217 -0.97 -21.72 12.33
CA VAL A 217 -1.03 -22.59 13.52
C VAL A 217 -2.06 -23.70 13.32
N VAL A 218 -3.25 -23.37 12.84
CA VAL A 218 -4.31 -24.36 12.56
C VAL A 218 -3.85 -25.36 11.49
N ALA A 219 -3.27 -24.88 10.39
CA ALA A 219 -2.75 -25.74 9.33
C ALA A 219 -1.59 -26.62 9.81
N ALA A 220 -0.68 -26.09 10.62
CA ALA A 220 0.45 -26.83 11.16
C ALA A 220 0.01 -27.95 12.11
N ILE A 221 -0.98 -27.69 12.98
CA ILE A 221 -1.57 -28.71 13.86
C ILE A 221 -2.26 -29.80 13.02
N ALA A 222 -3.09 -29.40 12.05
CA ALA A 222 -3.77 -30.37 11.17
C ALA A 222 -2.76 -31.25 10.42
N LEU A 223 -1.72 -30.65 9.84
CA LEU A 223 -0.68 -31.36 9.11
C LEU A 223 0.20 -32.22 10.02
N TYR A 224 0.44 -31.78 11.26
CA TYR A 224 1.12 -32.59 12.26
C TYR A 224 0.36 -33.90 12.52
N LEU A 225 -0.96 -33.81 12.69
CA LEU A 225 -1.81 -34.97 12.94
C LEU A 225 -1.90 -35.90 11.72
N LEU A 226 -1.97 -35.34 10.50
CA LEU A 226 -2.10 -36.13 9.27
C LEU A 226 -0.77 -36.77 8.83
N ALA A 227 0.32 -36.01 8.85
CA ALA A 227 1.57 -36.36 8.17
C ALA A 227 2.84 -36.13 9.02
N GLY A 228 2.70 -35.76 10.30
CA GLY A 228 3.79 -35.65 11.25
C GLY A 228 4.53 -34.30 11.23
N SER A 229 5.65 -34.24 11.96
CA SER A 229 6.41 -33.01 12.21
C SER A 229 6.93 -32.34 10.94
N ILE A 230 7.36 -33.12 9.94
CA ILE A 230 7.88 -32.59 8.67
C ILE A 230 6.78 -31.82 7.92
N ALA A 231 5.54 -32.32 7.92
CA ALA A 231 4.42 -31.65 7.28
C ALA A 231 4.01 -30.35 8.01
N ALA A 232 4.05 -30.35 9.34
CA ALA A 232 3.84 -29.14 10.14
C ALA A 232 4.92 -28.08 9.86
N LEU A 233 6.18 -28.50 9.74
CA LEU A 233 7.30 -27.63 9.37
C LEU A 233 7.13 -27.05 7.96
N ALA A 234 6.59 -27.83 7.01
CA ALA A 234 6.29 -27.36 5.67
C ALA A 234 5.27 -26.20 5.68
N ALA A 235 4.23 -26.29 6.53
CA ALA A 235 3.24 -25.22 6.69
C ALA A 235 3.87 -23.91 7.18
N ILE A 236 4.69 -24.00 8.23
CA ILE A 236 5.39 -22.85 8.82
C ILE A 236 6.37 -22.24 7.81
N THR A 237 7.15 -23.09 7.16
CA THR A 237 8.12 -22.67 6.14
C THR A 237 7.44 -21.97 4.99
N THR A 238 6.31 -22.48 4.50
CA THR A 238 5.53 -21.86 3.41
C THR A 238 5.14 -20.42 3.73
N VAL A 239 4.68 -20.17 4.95
CA VAL A 239 4.27 -18.82 5.38
C VAL A 239 5.47 -17.90 5.55
N ILE A 240 6.57 -18.37 6.15
CA ILE A 240 7.82 -17.61 6.24
C ILE A 240 8.34 -17.28 4.83
N THR A 241 8.24 -18.23 3.90
CA THR A 241 8.64 -18.02 2.50
C THR A 241 7.79 -16.93 1.85
N GLY A 242 6.46 -17.00 1.95
CA GLY A 242 5.56 -16.01 1.35
C GLY A 242 5.65 -14.62 1.98
N THR A 243 5.94 -14.51 3.28
CA THR A 243 5.86 -13.24 4.03
C THR A 243 7.22 -12.59 4.32
N VAL A 244 8.30 -13.36 4.38
CA VAL A 244 9.65 -12.88 4.70
C VAL A 244 10.59 -13.07 3.51
N LEU A 245 10.70 -14.30 3.01
CA LEU A 245 11.69 -14.63 1.98
C LEU A 245 11.34 -14.00 0.63
N PHE A 246 10.06 -14.02 0.27
CA PHE A 246 9.56 -13.47 -0.97
C PHE A 246 9.88 -11.98 -1.15
N PRO A 247 9.50 -11.06 -0.25
CA PRO A 247 9.86 -9.65 -0.39
C PRO A 247 11.38 -9.41 -0.33
N ALA A 248 12.14 -10.23 0.38
CA ALA A 248 13.60 -10.15 0.43
C ALA A 248 14.23 -10.52 -0.92
N LEU A 249 13.78 -11.62 -1.53
CA LEU A 249 14.34 -12.16 -2.77
C LEU A 249 13.69 -11.62 -4.05
N LEU A 250 12.66 -10.78 -3.92
CA LEU A 250 11.85 -10.26 -5.03
C LEU A 250 12.64 -9.80 -6.28
N PRO A 251 13.78 -9.08 -6.17
CA PRO A 251 14.54 -8.63 -7.35
C PRO A 251 15.25 -9.76 -8.09
N PHE A 252 15.56 -10.86 -7.40
CA PHE A 252 16.40 -11.93 -7.93
C PHE A 252 15.57 -13.01 -8.64
N ILE A 253 14.25 -13.03 -8.46
CA ILE A 253 13.38 -14.04 -9.06
C ILE A 253 13.07 -13.65 -10.52
N PRO A 254 13.40 -14.49 -11.53
CA PRO A 254 13.48 -14.09 -12.95
C PRO A 254 12.12 -14.08 -13.67
N THR A 255 11.12 -13.39 -13.13
CA THR A 255 9.83 -13.12 -13.79
C THR A 255 9.31 -11.73 -13.42
N HIS A 256 8.27 -11.26 -14.12
CA HIS A 256 7.66 -9.96 -13.85
C HIS A 256 6.55 -10.04 -12.77
N ASP A 257 5.65 -11.01 -12.90
CA ASP A 257 4.44 -11.11 -12.06
C ASP A 257 4.76 -11.66 -10.66
N PHE A 258 4.04 -11.18 -9.64
CA PHE A 258 4.23 -11.62 -8.25
C PHE A 258 3.87 -13.10 -8.07
N SER A 259 2.82 -13.52 -8.76
CA SER A 259 2.26 -14.86 -8.81
C SER A 259 3.29 -15.85 -9.36
N THR A 260 3.91 -15.55 -10.49
CA THR A 260 4.94 -16.43 -11.07
C THR A 260 6.18 -16.47 -10.20
N LYS A 261 6.61 -15.32 -9.66
CA LYS A 261 7.74 -15.28 -8.72
C LYS A 261 7.46 -16.15 -7.48
N GLY A 262 6.26 -16.05 -6.93
CA GLY A 262 5.85 -16.81 -5.76
C GLY A 262 5.69 -18.30 -6.04
N LEU A 263 5.19 -18.68 -7.23
CA LEU A 263 5.14 -20.07 -7.67
C LEU A 263 6.55 -20.67 -7.79
N ILE A 264 7.49 -19.94 -8.41
CA ILE A 264 8.88 -20.40 -8.54
C ILE A 264 9.52 -20.56 -7.17
N LEU A 265 9.39 -19.54 -6.30
CA LEU A 265 9.99 -19.58 -4.97
C LEU A 265 9.38 -20.70 -4.11
N GLY A 266 8.06 -20.85 -4.14
CA GLY A 266 7.39 -21.92 -3.41
C GLY A 266 7.72 -23.30 -3.95
N LEU A 267 7.94 -23.45 -5.27
CA LEU A 267 8.37 -24.73 -5.86
C LEU A 267 9.76 -25.12 -5.37
N LEU A 268 10.70 -24.18 -5.32
CA LEU A 268 12.04 -24.41 -4.77
C LEU A 268 11.97 -24.85 -3.29
N VAL A 269 11.07 -24.25 -2.52
CA VAL A 269 10.85 -24.62 -1.11
C VAL A 269 10.13 -25.95 -0.96
N ALA A 270 9.28 -26.34 -1.93
CA ALA A 270 8.58 -27.62 -1.90
C ALA A 270 9.51 -28.83 -2.10
N VAL A 271 10.60 -28.68 -2.86
CA VAL A 271 11.51 -29.80 -3.20
C VAL A 271 12.05 -30.52 -1.95
N PRO A 272 12.67 -29.85 -0.95
CA PRO A 272 13.14 -30.52 0.26
C PRO A 272 12.07 -31.33 1.01
N PHE A 273 10.84 -30.81 1.09
CA PHE A 273 9.75 -31.52 1.75
C PHE A 273 9.30 -32.71 0.92
N ALA A 274 9.10 -32.53 -0.38
CA ALA A 274 8.71 -33.61 -1.28
C ALA A 274 9.76 -34.74 -1.33
N THR A 275 11.06 -34.42 -1.31
CA THR A 275 12.14 -35.42 -1.29
C THR A 275 12.25 -36.11 0.07
N SER A 276 12.04 -35.41 1.18
CA SER A 276 12.09 -36.03 2.51
C SER A 276 11.08 -37.17 2.68
N PHE A 277 9.86 -37.01 2.16
CA PHE A 277 8.84 -38.08 2.16
C PHE A 277 9.11 -39.15 1.09
N ALA A 278 9.62 -38.76 -0.09
CA ALA A 278 9.98 -39.72 -1.13
C ALA A 278 11.13 -40.66 -0.69
N ALA A 279 12.05 -40.16 0.14
CA ALA A 279 13.20 -40.90 0.65
C ALA A 279 12.89 -41.85 1.82
N ASP A 280 11.68 -41.82 2.39
CA ASP A 280 11.32 -42.69 3.51
C ASP A 280 11.22 -44.16 3.04
N PRO A 281 12.12 -45.07 3.46
CA PRO A 281 12.11 -46.44 2.98
C PRO A 281 10.90 -47.25 3.47
N ALA A 282 10.25 -46.83 4.57
CA ALA A 282 9.12 -47.55 5.17
C ALA A 282 7.78 -47.26 4.47
N MET A 283 7.69 -46.16 3.70
CA MET A 283 6.42 -45.72 3.11
C MET A 283 6.14 -46.38 1.74
N PRO A 284 4.90 -46.85 1.48
CA PRO A 284 4.49 -47.36 0.17
C PRO A 284 4.64 -46.33 -0.96
N LEU A 285 4.93 -46.79 -2.18
CA LEU A 285 5.16 -45.92 -3.35
C LEU A 285 3.99 -44.97 -3.65
N LEU A 286 2.75 -45.47 -3.52
CA LEU A 286 1.56 -44.66 -3.76
C LEU A 286 1.44 -43.51 -2.74
N MET A 287 1.70 -43.77 -1.46
CA MET A 287 1.66 -42.75 -0.41
C MET A 287 2.74 -41.68 -0.61
N LYS A 288 3.96 -42.10 -1.00
CA LYS A 288 5.05 -41.19 -1.40
C LYS A 288 4.61 -40.25 -2.52
N ALA A 289 4.04 -40.82 -3.58
CA ALA A 289 3.57 -40.04 -4.73
C ALA A 289 2.49 -39.03 -4.32
N ILE A 290 1.51 -39.46 -3.50
CA ILE A 290 0.41 -38.60 -3.03
C ILE A 290 0.94 -37.43 -2.21
N ILE A 291 1.77 -37.67 -1.20
CA ILE A 291 2.25 -36.60 -0.29
C ILE A 291 3.24 -35.67 -0.96
N SER A 292 4.15 -36.18 -1.80
CA SER A 292 5.09 -35.35 -2.55
C SER A 292 4.35 -34.47 -3.55
N LEU A 293 3.37 -35.02 -4.28
CA LEU A 293 2.54 -34.24 -5.20
C LEU A 293 1.70 -33.21 -4.45
N ALA A 294 1.15 -33.56 -3.29
CA ALA A 294 0.42 -32.62 -2.45
C ALA A 294 1.25 -31.38 -2.12
N PHE A 295 2.48 -31.55 -1.62
CA PHE A 295 3.34 -30.40 -1.28
C PHE A 295 3.78 -29.60 -2.51
N VAL A 296 4.06 -30.25 -3.63
CA VAL A 296 4.40 -29.58 -4.90
C VAL A 296 3.22 -28.76 -5.43
N LEU A 297 1.97 -29.11 -5.09
CA LEU A 297 0.80 -28.33 -5.45
C LEU A 297 0.46 -27.24 -4.43
N THR A 298 0.50 -27.55 -3.13
CA THR A 298 0.06 -26.59 -2.08
C THR A 298 1.08 -25.49 -1.81
N ILE A 299 2.37 -25.83 -1.63
CA ILE A 299 3.38 -24.87 -1.19
C ILE A 299 3.57 -23.74 -2.22
N PRO A 300 3.71 -24.02 -3.54
CA PRO A 300 3.79 -22.96 -4.54
C PRO A 300 2.53 -22.11 -4.60
N ALA A 301 1.34 -22.73 -4.55
CA ALA A 301 0.07 -22.01 -4.62
C ALA A 301 -0.12 -21.05 -3.44
N VAL A 302 0.15 -21.50 -2.22
CA VAL A 302 0.04 -20.67 -1.01
C VAL A 302 1.11 -19.58 -1.00
N THR A 303 2.36 -19.90 -1.35
CA THR A 303 3.44 -18.92 -1.44
C THR A 303 3.11 -17.82 -2.46
N ALA A 304 2.59 -18.20 -3.63
CA ALA A 304 2.18 -17.28 -4.69
C ALA A 304 0.98 -16.42 -4.30
N TYR A 305 0.03 -16.98 -3.55
CA TYR A 305 -1.09 -16.21 -3.01
C TYR A 305 -0.62 -15.18 -1.99
N LEU A 306 0.28 -15.56 -1.06
CA LEU A 306 0.86 -14.63 -0.08
C LEU A 306 1.72 -13.54 -0.75
N ALA A 307 2.41 -13.87 -1.85
CA ALA A 307 3.20 -12.92 -2.63
C ALA A 307 2.38 -11.73 -3.16
N LEU A 308 1.09 -11.93 -3.46
CA LEU A 308 0.19 -10.88 -3.93
C LEU A 308 -0.05 -9.76 -2.89
N ASN A 309 0.26 -10.00 -1.61
CA ASN A 309 0.17 -8.96 -0.58
C ASN A 309 1.33 -7.94 -0.67
N PHE A 310 2.40 -8.25 -1.39
CA PHE A 310 3.60 -7.41 -1.51
C PHE A 310 3.64 -6.55 -2.78
N THR A 311 2.52 -6.42 -3.51
CA THR A 311 2.47 -5.56 -4.71
C THR A 311 2.79 -4.10 -4.41
N GLY A 312 2.60 -3.64 -3.15
CA GLY A 312 2.97 -2.29 -2.71
C GLY A 312 4.47 -2.09 -2.42
N CYS A 313 5.31 -3.11 -2.61
CA CYS A 313 6.74 -3.08 -2.32
C CYS A 313 7.61 -2.87 -3.59
N THR A 314 7.00 -2.49 -4.71
CA THR A 314 7.70 -2.20 -5.98
C THR A 314 7.11 -1.01 -6.70
N THR A 315 7.85 -0.50 -7.71
CA THR A 315 7.45 0.66 -8.53
C THR A 315 6.77 0.29 -9.85
N PHE A 316 6.83 -0.98 -10.28
CA PHE A 316 6.36 -1.40 -11.60
C PHE A 316 4.92 -1.93 -11.60
N THR A 317 4.28 -2.05 -10.44
CA THR A 317 2.89 -2.50 -10.34
C THR A 317 1.90 -1.37 -10.59
N SER A 318 0.81 -1.68 -11.27
CA SER A 318 -0.36 -0.81 -11.41
C SER A 318 -1.63 -1.54 -10.98
N ARG A 319 -2.68 -0.79 -10.62
CA ARG A 319 -3.98 -1.37 -10.22
C ARG A 319 -4.55 -2.29 -11.30
N THR A 320 -4.43 -1.91 -12.57
CA THR A 320 -4.88 -2.71 -13.71
C THR A 320 -4.01 -3.94 -13.94
N GLY A 321 -2.68 -3.81 -13.79
CA GLY A 321 -1.74 -4.93 -13.86
C GLY A 321 -2.01 -5.99 -12.80
N VAL A 322 -2.11 -5.58 -11.53
CA VAL A 322 -2.42 -6.48 -10.41
C VAL A 322 -3.79 -7.13 -10.58
N LYS A 323 -4.80 -6.38 -11.05
CA LYS A 323 -6.12 -6.96 -11.38
C LYS A 323 -5.98 -8.08 -12.41
N LYS A 324 -5.29 -7.83 -13.53
CA LYS A 324 -5.07 -8.84 -14.58
C LYS A 324 -4.37 -10.08 -14.03
N GLU A 325 -3.37 -9.88 -13.18
CA GLU A 325 -2.63 -10.95 -12.54
C GLU A 325 -3.54 -11.82 -11.65
N ILE A 326 -4.34 -11.20 -10.78
CA ILE A 326 -5.30 -11.90 -9.92
C ILE A 326 -6.26 -12.78 -10.73
N TYR A 327 -6.90 -12.22 -11.76
CA TYR A 327 -7.85 -12.97 -12.58
C TYR A 327 -7.19 -14.09 -13.40
N ARG A 328 -5.90 -13.96 -13.71
CA ARG A 328 -5.14 -14.98 -14.46
C ARG A 328 -4.69 -16.13 -13.57
N TYR A 329 -4.14 -15.83 -12.39
CA TYR A 329 -3.41 -16.83 -11.61
C TYR A 329 -4.18 -17.35 -10.38
N VAL A 330 -5.05 -16.57 -9.75
CA VAL A 330 -5.78 -17.03 -8.55
C VAL A 330 -6.63 -18.28 -8.81
N PRO A 331 -7.34 -18.43 -9.94
CA PRO A 331 -8.05 -19.67 -10.24
C PRO A 331 -7.12 -20.89 -10.31
N VAL A 332 -5.93 -20.72 -10.91
CA VAL A 332 -4.91 -21.77 -11.00
C VAL A 332 -4.36 -22.11 -9.62
N MET A 333 -4.01 -21.10 -8.81
CA MET A 333 -3.57 -21.29 -7.43
C MET A 333 -4.63 -22.01 -6.59
N ALA A 334 -5.91 -21.66 -6.75
CA ALA A 334 -7.01 -22.28 -6.04
C ALA A 334 -7.17 -23.76 -6.43
N LEU A 335 -7.08 -24.09 -7.72
CA LEU A 335 -7.10 -25.48 -8.19
C LEU A 335 -5.91 -26.28 -7.67
N MET A 336 -4.70 -25.70 -7.68
CA MET A 336 -3.50 -26.33 -7.14
C MET A 336 -3.64 -26.58 -5.63
N ALA A 337 -3.99 -25.55 -4.86
CA ALA A 337 -4.16 -25.66 -3.42
C ALA A 337 -5.29 -26.62 -3.04
N GLY A 338 -6.42 -26.58 -3.75
CA GLY A 338 -7.55 -27.49 -3.56
C GLY A 338 -7.18 -28.94 -3.85
N SER A 339 -6.54 -29.20 -4.98
CA SER A 339 -6.09 -30.55 -5.36
C SER A 339 -5.05 -31.09 -4.38
N GLY A 340 -4.08 -30.27 -3.98
CA GLY A 340 -3.07 -30.65 -2.99
C GLY A 340 -3.67 -30.91 -1.60
N THR A 341 -4.67 -30.12 -1.18
CA THR A 341 -5.39 -30.34 0.08
C THR A 341 -6.17 -31.66 0.05
N LEU A 342 -6.84 -31.96 -1.06
CA LEU A 342 -7.53 -33.23 -1.24
C LEU A 342 -6.56 -34.42 -1.14
N LEU A 343 -5.39 -34.33 -1.77
CA LEU A 343 -4.34 -35.36 -1.67
C LEU A 343 -3.84 -35.53 -0.22
N LEU A 344 -3.70 -34.46 0.56
CA LEU A 344 -3.32 -34.55 1.98
C LEU A 344 -4.39 -35.25 2.83
N ILE A 345 -5.66 -35.00 2.54
CA ILE A 345 -6.77 -35.68 3.21
C ILE A 345 -6.77 -37.17 2.86
N ILE A 346 -6.62 -37.51 1.58
CA ILE A 346 -6.51 -38.90 1.13
C ILE A 346 -5.31 -39.59 1.79
N PHE A 347 -4.15 -38.93 1.81
CA PHE A 347 -2.97 -39.45 2.48
C PHE A 347 -3.22 -39.75 3.97
N GLY A 348 -3.82 -38.79 4.70
CA GLY A 348 -4.13 -38.96 6.11
C GLY A 348 -5.16 -40.05 6.37
N ALA A 349 -6.16 -40.21 5.49
CA ALA A 349 -7.15 -41.28 5.58
C ALA A 349 -6.51 -42.66 5.38
N ILE A 350 -5.63 -42.81 4.38
CA ILE A 350 -4.88 -44.06 4.16
C ILE A 350 -4.03 -44.40 5.39
N ARG A 351 -3.28 -43.41 5.90
CA ARG A 351 -2.42 -43.59 7.06
C ARG A 351 -3.21 -43.98 8.32
N LEU A 352 -4.41 -43.41 8.51
CA LEU A 352 -5.27 -43.76 9.64
C LEU A 352 -5.79 -45.20 9.53
N MET A 353 -6.18 -45.64 8.33
CA MET A 353 -6.60 -47.03 8.09
C MET A 353 -5.47 -48.05 8.28
N GLU A 354 -4.21 -47.67 8.08
CA GLU A 354 -3.05 -48.53 8.37
C GLU A 354 -2.74 -48.64 9.88
N MET A 355 -3.24 -47.72 10.70
CA MET A 355 -3.01 -47.69 12.15
C MET A 355 -4.12 -48.37 12.97
N VAL A 356 -5.31 -48.54 12.40
CA VAL A 356 -6.47 -49.24 12.99
C VAL A 356 -6.47 -50.68 12.52
#